data_AF-K2GUN0-F1
#
_entry.id   AF-K2GUN0-F1
#
_cell.length_a   1.000
_cell.length_b   1.000
_cell.length_c   1.000
_cell.angle_alpha   90.00
_cell.angle_beta   90.00
_cell.angle_gamma   90.00
#
_symmetry.space_group_name_H-M   'P 1'
#
loop_
_entity.id
_entity.type
_entity.pdbx_description
1 polymer ?
#
loop_
_entity_poly.entity_id
_entity_poly.type
_entity_poly.pdbx_seq_one_letter_code
_entity_poly.pdbx_strand_id
1 'polypeptide(L)'
;MFSEYYPLNLDLIKGLWKNAIFVFDTNILLNLYRYSNETSEQFLKTIEKLGNRAWLPHQVALEFHRNRLIVLSEEKKNYQDFEKRLNEIVGLVENKRSNPFLTEELFKELLSTKGKIKNEIDAKIESFNR
;
A
#
# COMPACT_ATOMS: atom_id res chain seq x y z
N MET A 1 -26.57 -28.73 -3.21
CA MET A 1 -25.99 -29.02 -1.88
C MET A 1 -24.77 -28.11 -1.74
N PHE A 2 -24.72 -27.25 -0.72
CA PHE A 2 -23.68 -26.22 -0.59
C PHE A 2 -22.39 -26.84 -0.04
N SER A 3 -21.47 -27.24 -0.91
CA SER A 3 -20.19 -27.86 -0.56
C SER A 3 -19.27 -26.97 0.28
N GLU A 4 -19.53 -25.66 0.28
CA GLU A 4 -18.77 -24.61 1.00
C GLU A 4 -18.87 -24.75 2.53
N TYR A 5 -19.91 -25.40 3.04
CA TYR A 5 -20.13 -25.59 4.48
C TYR A 5 -19.44 -26.84 5.05
N TYR A 6 -18.74 -27.61 4.20
CA TYR A 6 -18.01 -28.81 4.63
C TYR A 6 -16.50 -28.57 4.57
N PRO A 7 -15.73 -29.06 5.56
CA PRO A 7 -14.28 -28.89 5.57
C PRO A 7 -13.65 -29.53 4.33
N LEU A 8 -12.90 -28.73 3.58
CA LEU A 8 -12.17 -29.20 2.40
C LEU A 8 -10.99 -30.06 2.88
N ASN A 9 -10.91 -31.31 2.40
CA ASN A 9 -9.72 -32.12 2.64
C ASN A 9 -8.53 -31.60 1.81
N LEU A 10 -7.31 -32.00 2.18
CA LEU A 10 -6.08 -31.50 1.55
C LEU A 10 -6.00 -31.82 0.05
N ASP A 11 -6.56 -32.94 -0.39
CA ASP A 11 -6.54 -33.34 -1.80
C ASP A 11 -7.48 -32.47 -2.64
N LEU A 12 -8.64 -32.11 -2.09
CA LEU A 12 -9.57 -31.17 -2.70
C LEU A 12 -8.96 -29.77 -2.80
N ILE A 13 -8.28 -29.30 -1.76
CA ILE A 13 -7.55 -28.03 -1.77
C ILE A 13 -6.48 -28.02 -2.86
N LYS A 14 -5.67 -29.09 -2.97
CA LYS A 14 -4.68 -29.23 -4.06
C LYS A 14 -5.33 -29.21 -5.44
N GLY A 15 -6.48 -29.89 -5.58
CA GLY A 15 -7.29 -29.87 -6.80
C GLY A 15 -7.76 -28.46 -7.17
N LEU A 16 -8.25 -27.70 -6.20
CA LEU A 16 -8.67 -26.30 -6.38
C LEU A 16 -7.48 -25.42 -6.79
N TRP A 17 -6.34 -25.51 -6.10
CA TRP A 17 -5.14 -24.74 -6.48
C TRP A 17 -4.65 -25.04 -7.89
N LYS A 18 -4.88 -26.25 -8.40
CA LYS A 18 -4.51 -26.65 -9.77
C LYS A 18 -5.49 -26.15 -10.82
N ASN A 19 -6.78 -26.12 -10.53
CA ASN A 19 -7.83 -26.01 -11.55
C ASN A 19 -8.79 -24.82 -11.38
N ALA A 20 -8.85 -24.18 -10.21
CA ALA A 20 -9.80 -23.11 -9.94
C ALA A 20 -9.50 -21.83 -10.73
N ILE A 21 -10.56 -21.06 -10.97
CA ILE A 21 -10.49 -19.68 -11.42
C ILE A 21 -10.36 -18.79 -10.18
N PHE A 22 -9.39 -17.88 -10.20
CA PHE A 22 -9.13 -16.90 -9.16
C PHE A 22 -9.79 -15.58 -9.55
N VAL A 23 -10.69 -15.13 -8.69
CA VAL A 23 -11.33 -13.82 -8.80
C VAL A 23 -10.89 -12.99 -7.61
N PHE A 24 -10.37 -11.81 -7.90
CA PHE A 24 -9.93 -10.87 -6.87
C PHE A 24 -11.04 -9.87 -6.56
N ASP A 25 -11.16 -9.52 -5.29
CA ASP A 25 -12.06 -8.47 -4.83
C ASP A 25 -11.52 -7.09 -5.25
N THR A 26 -12.42 -6.13 -5.49
CA THR A 26 -12.09 -4.74 -5.84
C THR A 26 -11.14 -4.12 -4.81
N ASN A 27 -11.37 -4.36 -3.52
CA ASN A 27 -10.58 -3.77 -2.44
C ASN A 27 -9.12 -4.21 -2.48
N ILE A 28 -8.85 -5.45 -2.88
CA ILE A 28 -7.49 -5.95 -3.02
C ILE A 28 -6.75 -5.19 -4.13
N LEU A 29 -7.43 -4.92 -5.25
CA LEU A 29 -6.86 -4.15 -6.35
C LEU A 29 -6.64 -2.68 -5.98
N LEU A 30 -7.57 -2.07 -5.24
CA LEU A 30 -7.43 -0.70 -4.75
C LEU A 30 -6.30 -0.57 -3.72
N ASN A 31 -6.08 -1.59 -2.90
CA ASN A 31 -4.99 -1.60 -1.92
C ASN A 31 -3.60 -1.60 -2.54
N LEU A 32 -3.44 -1.93 -3.83
CA LEU A 32 -2.16 -1.81 -4.53
C LEU A 32 -1.62 -0.38 -4.58
N TYR A 33 -2.50 0.62 -4.45
CA TYR A 33 -2.10 2.02 -4.30
C TYR A 33 -1.55 2.32 -2.90
N ARG A 34 -1.89 1.52 -1.89
CA ARG A 34 -1.47 1.71 -0.49
C ARG A 34 -0.19 0.94 -0.14
N TYR A 35 0.09 -0.15 -0.86
CA TYR A 35 1.25 -1.00 -0.62
C TYR A 35 2.54 -0.40 -1.14
N SER A 36 3.69 -0.93 -0.66
CA SER A 36 5.00 -0.59 -1.23
C SER A 36 5.07 -1.03 -2.70
N ASN A 37 6.00 -0.45 -3.46
CA ASN A 37 6.15 -0.83 -4.87
C ASN A 37 6.53 -2.31 -5.01
N GLU A 38 7.37 -2.82 -4.11
CA GLU A 38 7.82 -4.20 -4.07
C GLU A 38 6.67 -5.16 -3.80
N THR A 39 5.81 -4.85 -2.83
CA THR A 39 4.63 -5.67 -2.52
C THR A 39 3.64 -5.68 -3.69
N SER A 40 3.38 -4.52 -4.30
CA SER A 40 2.50 -4.44 -5.48
C SER A 40 3.07 -5.23 -6.67
N GLU A 41 4.38 -5.16 -6.92
CA GLU A 41 5.04 -5.93 -7.97
C GLU A 41 4.97 -7.45 -7.71
N GLN A 42 5.21 -7.89 -6.46
CA GLN A 42 5.07 -9.30 -6.09
C GLN A 42 3.64 -9.81 -6.25
N PHE A 43 2.66 -8.99 -5.91
CA PHE A 43 1.25 -9.32 -6.10
C PHE A 43 0.90 -9.47 -7.58
N LEU A 44 1.33 -8.52 -8.43
CA LEU A 44 1.15 -8.60 -9.87
C LEU A 44 1.83 -9.85 -10.47
N LYS A 45 3.07 -10.15 -10.08
CA LYS A 45 3.77 -11.39 -10.46
C LYS A 45 3.01 -12.65 -10.04
N THR A 46 2.29 -12.60 -8.92
CA THR A 46 1.47 -13.72 -8.46
C THR A 46 0.23 -13.89 -9.33
N ILE A 47 -0.43 -12.79 -9.72
CA ILE A 47 -1.53 -12.81 -10.69
C ILE A 47 -1.04 -13.36 -12.04
N GLU A 48 0.11 -12.89 -12.53
CA GLU A 48 0.70 -13.36 -13.79
C GLU A 48 0.95 -14.86 -13.80
N LYS A 49 1.43 -15.43 -12.69
CA LYS A 49 1.64 -16.89 -12.53
C LYS A 49 0.35 -17.70 -12.60
N LEU A 50 -0.80 -17.09 -12.27
CA LEU A 50 -2.10 -17.76 -12.42
C LEU A 50 -2.54 -17.84 -13.90
N GLY A 51 -2.00 -16.97 -14.76
CA GLY A 51 -2.26 -16.95 -16.19
C GLY A 51 -3.74 -16.84 -16.52
N ASN A 52 -4.23 -17.71 -17.40
CA ASN A 52 -5.63 -17.75 -17.83
C ASN A 52 -6.64 -18.07 -16.70
N ARG A 53 -6.16 -18.40 -15.50
CA ARG A 53 -7.02 -18.67 -14.34
C ARG A 53 -7.26 -17.43 -13.49
N ALA A 54 -6.53 -16.33 -13.70
CA ALA A 54 -6.88 -15.05 -13.10
C ALA A 54 -8.00 -14.40 -13.93
N TRP A 55 -9.18 -14.27 -13.34
CA TRP A 55 -10.34 -13.67 -14.00
C TRP A 55 -10.76 -12.40 -13.27
N LEU A 56 -11.07 -11.36 -14.04
CA LEU A 56 -11.55 -10.08 -13.54
C LEU A 56 -13.01 -9.87 -14.01
N PRO A 57 -14.00 -10.09 -13.13
CA PRO A 57 -15.39 -9.83 -13.48
C PRO A 57 -15.61 -8.35 -13.83
N HIS A 58 -16.54 -8.10 -14.76
CA HIS A 58 -16.90 -6.73 -15.16
C HIS A 58 -17.24 -5.82 -13.97
N GLN A 59 -17.97 -6.33 -12.97
CA GLN A 59 -18.35 -5.57 -11.79
C GLN A 59 -17.11 -5.11 -10.98
N VAL A 60 -16.13 -6.00 -10.78
CA VAL A 60 -14.88 -5.67 -10.08
C VAL A 60 -14.10 -4.60 -10.85
N ALA A 61 -13.97 -4.75 -12.17
CA ALA A 61 -13.31 -3.76 -13.01
C ALA A 61 -14.02 -2.39 -12.95
N LEU A 62 -15.36 -2.39 -13.01
CA LEU A 62 -16.16 -1.18 -12.94
C LEU A 62 -15.99 -0.45 -11.60
N GLU A 63 -16.08 -1.18 -10.48
CA GLU A 63 -15.88 -0.62 -9.15
C GLU A 63 -14.46 -0.09 -8.97
N PHE A 64 -13.45 -0.84 -9.44
CA PHE A 64 -12.06 -0.39 -9.41
C PHE A 64 -11.90 0.93 -10.16
N HIS A 65 -12.42 1.02 -11.39
CA HIS A 65 -12.30 2.25 -12.18
C HIS A 65 -13.01 3.45 -11.56
N ARG A 66 -14.15 3.24 -10.89
CA ARG A 66 -14.89 4.28 -10.17
C ARG A 66 -14.15 4.77 -8.93
N ASN A 67 -13.56 3.85 -8.16
CA ASN A 67 -13.02 4.16 -6.84
C ASN A 67 -11.52 4.49 -6.85
N ARG A 68 -10.75 4.13 -7.89
CA ARG A 68 -9.29 4.30 -7.91
C ARG A 68 -8.83 5.73 -7.65
N LEU A 69 -9.53 6.73 -8.21
CA LEU A 69 -9.15 8.13 -8.06
C LEU A 69 -9.45 8.65 -6.65
N ILE A 70 -10.52 8.14 -6.03
CA ILE A 70 -10.88 8.47 -4.65
C ILE A 70 -9.81 7.93 -3.71
N VAL A 71 -9.49 6.64 -3.82
CA VAL A 71 -8.44 6.01 -3.00
C VAL A 71 -7.10 6.70 -3.21
N LEU A 72 -6.73 7.03 -4.45
CA LEU A 72 -5.49 7.76 -4.72
C LEU A 72 -5.48 9.15 -4.08
N SER A 73 -6.60 9.88 -4.09
CA SER A 73 -6.70 11.19 -3.46
C SER A 73 -6.60 11.10 -1.93
N GLU A 74 -7.18 10.07 -1.33
CA GLU A 74 -7.09 9.78 0.10
C GLU A 74 -5.65 9.47 0.52
N GLU A 75 -4.94 8.63 -0.25
CA GLU A 75 -3.52 8.34 0.00
C GLU A 75 -2.65 9.59 -0.08
N LYS A 76 -2.84 10.44 -1.11
CA LYS A 76 -2.13 11.73 -1.21
C LYS A 76 -2.38 12.62 0.00
N LYS A 77 -3.62 12.68 0.49
CA LYS A 77 -3.97 13.44 1.70
C LYS A 77 -3.30 12.87 2.95
N ASN A 78 -3.30 11.54 3.11
CA ASN A 78 -2.64 10.88 4.23
C ASN A 78 -1.15 11.23 4.30
N TYR A 79 -0.46 11.28 3.14
CA TYR A 79 0.94 11.71 3.07
C TYR A 79 1.13 13.18 3.45
N GLN A 80 0.26 14.08 3.00
CA GLN A 80 0.30 15.50 3.38
C GLN A 80 0.10 15.69 4.90
N ASP A 81 -0.86 14.97 5.48
CA ASP A 81 -1.12 15.00 6.92
C ASP A 81 0.06 14.43 7.72
N PHE A 82 0.70 13.37 7.21
CA PHE A 82 1.93 12.82 7.79
C PHE A 82 3.09 13.84 7.73
N GLU A 83 3.33 14.49 6.58
CA GLU A 83 4.36 15.52 6.43
C GLU A 83 4.15 16.67 7.41
N LYS A 84 2.90 17.12 7.56
CA LYS A 84 2.54 18.16 8.52
C LYS A 84 2.90 17.76 9.96
N ARG A 85 2.51 16.55 10.39
CA ARG A 85 2.84 16.04 11.73
C ARG A 85 4.35 15.89 11.94
N LEU A 86 5.07 15.43 10.92
CA LEU A 86 6.53 15.33 10.98
C LEU A 86 7.19 16.71 11.15
N ASN A 87 6.68 17.72 10.45
CA ASN A 87 7.13 19.11 10.61
C ASN A 87 6.85 19.65 12.02
N GLU A 88 5.70 19.35 12.60
CA GLU A 88 5.37 19.73 13.99
C GLU A 88 6.34 19.10 14.99
N ILE A 89 6.64 17.80 14.86
CA ILE A 89 7.61 17.10 15.71
C ILE A 89 8.99 17.73 15.59
N VAL A 90 9.45 17.99 14.36
CA VAL A 90 10.74 18.64 14.12
C VAL A 90 10.77 20.02 14.77
N GLY A 91 9.71 20.82 14.60
CA GLY A 91 9.57 22.15 15.22
C GLY A 91 9.66 22.13 16.76
N LEU A 92 9.09 21.11 17.41
CA LEU A 92 9.23 20.91 18.86
C LEU A 92 10.67 20.61 19.27
N VAL A 93 11.41 19.87 18.43
CA VAL A 93 12.82 19.56 18.66
C VAL A 93 13.73 20.76 18.39
N GLU A 94 13.44 21.60 17.38
CA GLU A 94 14.25 22.80 17.09
C GLU A 94 14.20 23.83 18.23
N ASN A 95 13.12 23.84 19.02
CA ASN A 95 12.94 24.78 20.11
C ASN A 95 13.90 24.49 21.27
N LYS A 96 15.08 25.14 21.25
CA LYS A 96 16.14 25.01 22.26
C LYS A 96 15.67 25.24 23.71
N ARG A 97 14.56 25.95 23.93
CA ARG A 97 13.96 26.12 25.28
C ARG A 97 13.25 24.87 25.76
N SER A 98 12.69 24.08 24.84
CA SER A 98 11.94 22.87 25.15
C SER A 98 12.85 21.66 25.35
N ASN A 99 14.03 21.63 24.71
CA ASN A 99 14.93 20.46 24.75
C ASN A 99 16.43 20.83 24.90
N PRO A 100 16.88 21.28 26.07
CA PRO A 100 18.28 21.67 26.31
C PRO A 100 19.30 20.53 26.25
N PHE A 101 18.83 19.28 26.32
CA PHE A 101 19.67 18.07 26.40
C PHE A 101 20.02 17.48 25.02
N LEU A 102 19.39 17.94 23.94
CA LEU A 102 19.64 17.41 22.60
C LEU A 102 20.89 18.07 21.99
N THR A 103 21.81 17.25 21.50
CA THR A 103 23.03 17.73 20.84
C THR A 103 22.73 18.26 19.44
N GLU A 104 23.54 19.21 18.96
CA GLU A 104 23.41 19.71 17.57
C GLU A 104 23.65 18.61 16.52
N GLU A 105 24.40 17.57 16.88
CA GLU A 105 24.64 16.40 16.04
C GLU A 105 23.37 15.57 15.82
N LEU A 106 22.67 15.20 16.89
CA LEU A 106 21.40 14.46 16.80
C LEU A 106 20.33 15.27 16.04
N PHE A 107 20.35 16.60 16.20
CA PHE A 107 19.48 17.48 15.44
C PHE A 107 19.75 17.44 13.93
N LYS A 108 21.03 17.45 13.52
CA LYS A 108 21.43 17.29 12.12
C LYS A 108 21.01 15.92 11.57
N GLU A 109 21.17 14.85 12.35
CA GLU A 109 20.73 13.51 11.97
C GLU A 109 19.22 13.45 11.74
N LEU A 110 18.43 14.06 12.63
CA LEU A 110 16.98 14.18 12.49
C LEU A 110 16.59 14.88 11.19
N LEU A 111 17.21 16.03 10.89
CA LEU A 111 16.95 16.78 9.65
C LEU A 111 17.35 15.97 8.41
N SER A 112 18.47 15.24 8.47
CA SER A 112 18.88 14.37 7.36
C SER A 112 17.86 13.25 7.12
N THR A 113 17.34 12.66 8.21
CA THR A 113 16.35 11.58 8.16
C THR A 113 15.01 12.08 7.65
N LYS A 114 14.57 13.26 8.09
CA LYS A 114 13.39 13.97 7.56
C LYS A 114 13.49 14.14 6.05
N GLY A 115 14.64 14.58 5.53
CA GLY A 115 14.87 14.73 4.09
C GLY A 115 14.76 13.41 3.33
N LYS A 116 15.34 12.33 3.86
CA LYS A 116 15.21 10.98 3.28
C LYS A 116 13.75 10.51 3.22
N ILE A 117 13.01 10.66 4.31
CA ILE A 117 11.58 10.32 4.40
C ILE A 117 10.78 11.08 3.35
N LYS A 118 11.05 12.39 3.20
CA LYS A 118 10.36 13.20 2.19
C LYS A 118 10.61 12.69 0.77
N ASN A 119 11.87 12.40 0.43
CA ASN A 119 12.22 11.88 -0.90
C ASN A 119 11.51 10.54 -1.21
N GLU A 120 11.40 9.64 -0.22
CA GLU A 120 10.67 8.37 -0.40
C GLU A 120 9.17 8.58 -0.63
N ILE A 121 8.55 9.51 0.12
CA ILE A 121 7.14 9.87 -0.06
C ILE A 121 6.91 10.49 -1.43
N ASP A 122 7.76 11.43 -1.85
CA ASP A 122 7.65 12.10 -3.15
C ASP A 122 7.80 11.09 -4.30
N ALA A 123 8.78 10.20 -4.22
CA ALA A 123 8.96 9.11 -5.19
C ALA A 123 7.74 8.18 -5.26
N LYS A 124 7.10 7.90 -4.12
CA LYS A 124 5.86 7.11 -4.07
C LYS A 124 4.69 7.86 -4.69
N ILE A 125 4.56 9.16 -4.46
CA ILE A 125 3.49 9.99 -5.05
C ILE A 125 3.65 10.09 -6.57
N GLU A 126 4.88 10.22 -7.06
CA GLU A 126 5.17 10.25 -8.50
C GLU A 126 4.81 8.94 -9.21
N SER A 127 5.02 7.79 -8.56
CA SER A 127 4.68 6.49 -9.15
C SER A 127 3.18 6.32 -9.41
N PHE A 128 2.31 7.09 -8.72
CA PHE A 128 0.87 7.09 -8.96
C PHE A 128 0.42 7.92 -10.18
N ASN A 129 1.29 8.77 -10.74
CA ASN A 129 0.95 9.62 -11.89
C ASN A 129 1.36 8.98 -13.24
N ARG A 130 1.91 7.76 -13.24
CA ARG A 130 2.16 6.94 -14.43
C ARG A 130 0.97 6.02 -14.72
#